data_AF-A0A9W3GVL3-F1
#
_entry.id   AF-A0A9W3GVL3-F1
#
_cell.length_a   1.000
_cell.length_b   1.000
_cell.length_c   1.000
_cell.angle_alpha   90.00
_cell.angle_beta   90.00
_cell.angle_gamma   90.00
#
_symmetry.space_group_name_H-M   'P 1'
#
loop_
_entity.id
_entity.type
_entity.pdbx_description
1 polymer ?
#
loop_
_entity_poly.entity_id
_entity_poly.type
_entity_poly.pdbx_seq_one_letter_code
_entity_poly.pdbx_strand_id
1 'polypeptide(L)'
;MNQPECEREREVALLRRSVEEKERARAASDILCRSLADETHQLRRTLAATAHMCQHLAKCLDERQRAQGDAGERSPEQPKCAGGDASVHAVVEKLREENRLLKQKVTHVEDLNAKWQRYDASRDEYVRGLHAQLQGLQAPHEPETPSPPELMRKEISRLNRQLEEKINDCAEVKQELAAARRVRDAALERVQMLEQQILAYKDDFTSERADRERAQSRIEELEEQLASLQPRASWRQDSRETGSCWIHAGSKTPRRLDAGALELAAPGGRRPGTGSQRRGLPAEHGHPGANQRGQGDLQCPHCLQCFSDEQGDELFRHVAECCQ
;
A
#
# COMPACT_ATOMS: atom_id res chain seq x y z
N MET A 1 1.41 -2.36 -18.59
CA MET A 1 0.12 -1.67 -18.82
C MET A 1 -0.70 -1.38 -17.56
N ASN A 2 -0.52 -2.04 -16.41
CA ASN A 2 -1.49 -1.97 -15.28
C ASN A 2 -1.23 -0.84 -14.25
N GLN A 3 -0.27 0.04 -14.51
CA GLN A 3 0.12 1.11 -13.60
C GLN A 3 -0.97 2.20 -13.40
N PRO A 4 -1.61 2.75 -14.47
CA PRO A 4 -2.68 3.74 -14.30
C PRO A 4 -3.94 3.18 -13.62
N GLU A 5 -4.21 1.88 -13.72
CA GLU A 5 -5.33 1.26 -13.01
C GLU A 5 -5.09 1.21 -11.50
N CYS A 6 -3.89 0.81 -11.06
CA CYS A 6 -3.51 0.80 -9.66
C CYS A 6 -3.48 2.23 -9.05
N GLU A 7 -3.09 3.23 -9.83
CA GLU A 7 -3.14 4.64 -9.42
C GLU A 7 -4.59 5.13 -9.26
N ARG A 8 -5.47 4.85 -10.23
CA ARG A 8 -6.90 5.15 -10.15
C ARG A 8 -7.59 4.44 -8.99
N GLU A 9 -7.23 3.19 -8.70
CA GLU A 9 -7.75 2.44 -7.54
C GLU A 9 -7.34 3.07 -6.21
N ARG A 10 -6.08 3.52 -6.08
CA ARG A 10 -5.60 4.26 -4.89
C ARG A 10 -6.32 5.58 -4.72
N GLU A 11 -6.52 6.34 -5.80
CA GLU A 11 -7.28 7.59 -5.77
C GLU A 11 -8.73 7.36 -5.35
N VAL A 12 -9.40 6.35 -5.92
CA VAL A 12 -10.77 5.96 -5.51
C VAL A 12 -10.82 5.54 -4.04
N ALA A 13 -9.81 4.81 -3.53
CA ALA A 13 -9.75 4.43 -2.12
C ALA A 13 -9.54 5.64 -1.18
N LEU A 14 -8.72 6.62 -1.58
CA LEU A 14 -8.53 7.88 -0.85
C LEU A 14 -9.81 8.73 -0.87
N LEU A 15 -10.47 8.85 -2.02
CA LEU A 15 -11.74 9.57 -2.16
C LEU A 15 -12.85 8.94 -1.31
N ARG A 16 -12.98 7.60 -1.31
CA ARG A 16 -13.93 6.89 -0.44
C ARG A 16 -13.66 7.19 1.04
N ARG A 17 -12.40 7.11 1.48
CA ARG A 17 -12.02 7.45 2.87
C ARG A 17 -12.38 8.89 3.23
N SER A 18 -12.11 9.85 2.33
CA SER A 18 -12.45 11.27 2.54
C SER A 18 -13.96 11.51 2.57
N VAL A 19 -14.75 10.77 1.78
CA VAL A 19 -16.21 10.82 1.83
C VAL A 19 -16.73 10.29 3.16
N GLU A 20 -16.30 9.10 3.59
CA GLU A 20 -16.70 8.54 4.88
C GLU A 20 -16.30 9.44 6.06
N GLU A 21 -15.13 10.08 6.02
CA GLU A 21 -14.68 11.03 7.04
C GLU A 21 -15.56 12.28 7.09
N LYS A 22 -15.94 12.83 5.92
CA LYS A 22 -16.90 13.94 5.82
C LYS A 22 -18.30 13.54 6.29
N GLU A 23 -18.74 12.31 6.04
CA GLU A 23 -20.01 11.78 6.53
C GLU A 23 -20.01 11.61 8.05
N ARG A 24 -18.93 11.06 8.64
CA ARG A 24 -18.76 11.00 10.10
C ARG A 24 -18.76 12.39 10.73
N ALA A 25 -18.05 13.36 10.14
CA ALA A 25 -18.02 14.74 10.61
C ALA A 25 -19.39 15.42 10.54
N ARG A 26 -20.15 15.20 9.45
CA ARG A 26 -21.54 15.68 9.32
C ARG A 26 -22.46 15.07 10.37
N ALA A 27 -22.40 13.74 10.56
CA ALA A 27 -23.22 13.06 11.57
C ALA A 27 -22.92 13.56 13.00
N ALA A 28 -21.64 13.79 13.33
CA ALA A 28 -21.26 14.40 14.61
C ALA A 28 -21.79 15.84 14.75
N SER A 29 -21.69 16.64 13.70
CA SER A 29 -22.25 18.00 13.67
C SER A 29 -23.78 18.01 13.84
N ASP A 30 -24.50 17.09 13.19
CA ASP A 30 -25.95 16.99 13.30
C ASP A 30 -26.40 16.61 14.72
N ILE A 31 -25.66 15.72 15.39
CA ILE A 31 -25.92 15.35 16.79
C ILE A 31 -25.70 16.57 17.71
N LEU A 32 -24.60 17.31 17.53
CA LEU A 32 -24.33 18.53 18.32
C LEU A 32 -25.40 19.61 18.10
N CYS A 33 -25.80 19.85 16.84
CA CYS A 33 -26.88 20.78 16.51
C CYS A 33 -28.20 20.40 17.16
N ARG A 34 -28.55 19.11 17.21
CA ARG A 34 -29.76 18.62 17.90
C ARG A 34 -29.66 18.80 19.42
N SER A 35 -28.55 18.41 20.05
CA SER A 35 -28.32 18.59 21.50
C SER A 35 -28.45 20.06 21.91
N LEU A 36 -27.80 20.96 21.19
CA LEU A 36 -27.88 22.41 21.44
C LEU A 36 -29.29 22.97 21.26
N ALA A 37 -30.06 22.46 20.29
CA ALA A 37 -31.46 22.83 20.11
C ALA A 37 -32.32 22.33 21.28
N ASP A 38 -32.15 21.08 21.71
CA ASP A 38 -32.90 20.47 22.81
C ASP A 38 -32.60 21.16 24.15
N GLU A 39 -31.33 21.46 24.44
CA GLU A 39 -30.90 22.27 25.59
C GLU A 39 -31.52 23.67 25.54
N THR A 40 -31.49 24.34 24.38
CA THR A 40 -32.14 25.65 24.19
C THR A 40 -33.65 25.57 24.45
N HIS A 41 -34.32 24.52 23.97
CA HIS A 41 -35.75 24.29 24.22
C HIS A 41 -36.04 23.95 25.69
N GLN A 42 -35.13 23.26 26.40
CA GLN A 42 -35.24 23.01 27.83
C GLN A 42 -35.06 24.29 28.64
N LEU A 43 -34.02 25.08 28.37
CA LEU A 43 -33.78 26.38 29.01
C LEU A 43 -34.95 27.33 28.82
N ARG A 44 -35.54 27.42 27.61
CA ARG A 44 -36.75 28.22 27.36
C ARG A 44 -37.95 27.74 28.18
N ARG A 45 -38.16 26.41 28.30
CA ARG A 45 -39.24 25.84 29.14
C ARG A 45 -39.04 26.14 30.62
N THR A 46 -37.81 25.99 31.14
CA THR A 46 -37.48 26.33 32.53
C THR A 46 -37.67 27.83 32.78
N LEU A 47 -37.18 28.69 31.90
CA LEU A 47 -37.36 30.14 32.01
C LEU A 47 -38.85 30.53 32.06
N ALA A 48 -39.67 29.98 31.16
CA ALA A 48 -41.11 30.21 31.15
C ALA A 48 -41.79 29.74 32.45
N ALA A 49 -41.44 28.56 32.97
CA ALA A 49 -41.94 28.07 34.24
C ALA A 49 -41.56 28.98 35.42
N THR A 50 -40.30 29.45 35.48
CA THR A 50 -39.86 30.41 36.51
C THR A 50 -40.57 31.76 36.38
N ALA A 51 -40.79 32.25 35.15
CA ALA A 51 -41.52 33.50 34.91
C ALA A 51 -42.98 33.40 35.38
N HIS A 52 -43.66 32.29 35.11
CA HIS A 52 -45.01 32.04 35.62
C HIS A 52 -45.07 31.96 37.15
N MET A 53 -44.07 31.33 37.80
CA MET A 53 -43.98 31.30 39.25
C MET A 53 -43.75 32.70 39.84
N CYS A 54 -42.90 33.52 39.24
CA CYS A 54 -42.71 34.92 39.64
C CYS A 54 -43.98 35.77 39.45
N GLN A 55 -44.70 35.59 38.33
CA GLN A 55 -45.99 36.25 38.08
C GLN A 55 -47.05 35.84 39.12
N HIS A 56 -47.13 34.57 39.48
CA HIS A 56 -48.03 34.07 40.51
C HIS A 56 -47.70 34.67 41.88
N LEU A 57 -46.43 34.69 42.28
CA LEU A 57 -45.99 35.30 43.53
C LEU A 57 -46.28 36.80 43.58
N ALA A 58 -46.03 37.54 42.50
CA ALA A 58 -46.37 38.96 42.41
C ALA A 58 -47.88 39.18 42.62
N LYS A 59 -48.73 38.40 41.93
CA LYS A 59 -50.19 38.48 42.08
C LYS A 59 -50.65 38.20 43.53
N CYS A 60 -50.11 37.17 44.18
CA CYS A 60 -50.43 36.88 45.58
C CYS A 60 -49.98 37.99 46.54
N LEU A 61 -48.89 38.69 46.24
CA LEU A 61 -48.43 39.85 47.02
C LEU A 61 -49.35 41.06 46.81
N ASP A 62 -49.78 41.34 45.58
CA ASP A 62 -50.74 42.41 45.27
C ASP A 62 -52.10 42.17 45.95
N GLU A 63 -52.62 40.93 45.87
CA GLU A 63 -53.87 40.52 46.53
C GLU A 63 -53.77 40.69 48.06
N ARG A 64 -52.63 40.30 48.65
CA ARG A 64 -52.37 40.47 50.09
C ARG A 64 -52.26 41.94 50.51
N GLN A 65 -51.61 42.79 49.71
CA GLN A 65 -51.50 44.22 50.00
C GLN A 65 -52.87 44.92 49.92
N ARG A 66 -53.70 44.57 48.93
CA ARG A 66 -55.08 45.09 48.81
C ARG A 66 -55.94 44.70 50.02
N ALA A 67 -55.87 43.44 50.46
CA ALA A 67 -56.58 42.98 51.65
C ALA A 67 -56.09 43.64 52.96
N GLN A 68 -54.85 44.13 52.99
CA GLN A 68 -54.27 44.76 54.18
C GLN A 68 -54.49 46.29 54.21
N GLY A 69 -54.67 46.94 53.06
CA GLY A 69 -55.01 48.36 52.97
C GLY A 69 -56.41 48.72 53.47
N ASP A 70 -57.36 47.77 53.40
CA ASP A 70 -58.77 47.97 53.78
C ASP A 70 -59.01 47.91 55.31
N ALA A 71 -57.99 47.55 56.10
CA ALA A 71 -58.03 47.45 57.56
C ALA A 71 -57.23 48.58 58.27
N GLY A 72 -56.81 49.61 57.53
CA GLY A 72 -55.71 50.50 57.89
C GLY A 72 -56.04 51.83 58.58
N GLU A 73 -57.30 52.12 58.95
CA GLU A 73 -57.66 53.38 59.62
C GLU A 73 -58.39 53.18 60.96
N ARG A 74 -57.62 53.25 62.07
CA ARG A 74 -57.99 53.91 63.35
C ARG A 74 -56.90 53.70 64.40
N SER A 75 -56.14 54.76 64.69
CA SER A 75 -55.29 54.86 65.87
C SER A 75 -55.98 55.75 66.89
N PRO A 76 -56.29 55.26 68.11
CA PRO A 76 -56.66 56.11 69.24
C PRO A 76 -55.42 56.49 70.07
N GLU A 77 -55.43 57.71 70.58
CA GLU A 77 -54.31 58.37 71.25
C GLU A 77 -54.09 57.89 72.70
N GLN A 78 -52.94 58.27 73.27
CA GLN A 78 -52.44 57.78 74.55
C GLN A 78 -52.51 58.86 75.65
N PRO A 79 -53.28 58.68 76.75
CA PRO A 79 -53.24 59.57 77.91
C PRO A 79 -52.09 59.21 78.87
N LYS A 80 -51.46 60.22 79.48
CA LYS A 80 -50.30 60.06 80.37
C LYS A 80 -50.66 59.99 81.86
N CYS A 81 -49.76 59.34 82.61
CA CYS A 81 -49.53 59.53 84.06
C CYS A 81 -50.52 58.93 85.10
N ALA A 82 -50.73 57.61 85.00
CA ALA A 82 -50.65 56.72 86.19
C ALA A 82 -49.80 55.47 85.88
N GLY A 83 -48.93 55.57 84.86
CA GLY A 83 -48.53 54.42 84.05
C GLY A 83 -47.12 53.88 84.26
N GLY A 84 -46.40 54.26 85.31
CA GLY A 84 -45.03 53.77 85.57
C GLY A 84 -45.01 52.26 85.73
N ASP A 85 -45.62 51.76 86.81
CA ASP A 85 -45.61 50.34 87.15
C ASP A 85 -46.43 49.49 86.18
N ALA A 86 -47.51 50.03 85.62
CA ALA A 86 -48.28 49.36 84.58
C ALA A 86 -47.49 49.22 83.26
N SER A 87 -46.70 50.22 82.88
CA SER A 87 -45.80 50.15 81.72
C SER A 87 -44.63 49.20 81.98
N VAL A 88 -44.03 49.24 83.16
CA VAL A 88 -42.97 48.30 83.56
C VAL A 88 -43.50 46.86 83.58
N HIS A 89 -44.70 46.62 84.12
CA HIS A 89 -45.34 45.31 84.08
C HIS A 89 -45.62 44.85 82.65
N ALA A 90 -46.12 45.73 81.77
CA ALA A 90 -46.33 45.41 80.36
C ALA A 90 -45.01 45.09 79.62
N VAL A 91 -43.92 45.80 79.93
CA VAL A 91 -42.57 45.48 79.41
C VAL A 91 -42.05 44.15 79.95
N VAL A 92 -42.26 43.84 81.23
CA VAL A 92 -41.88 42.56 81.83
C VAL A 92 -42.65 41.39 81.20
N GLU A 93 -43.96 41.53 80.97
CA GLU A 93 -44.74 40.50 80.26
C GLU A 93 -44.29 40.33 78.81
N LYS A 94 -44.01 41.44 78.09
CA LYS A 94 -43.45 41.39 76.74
C LYS A 94 -42.10 40.67 76.70
N LEU A 95 -41.21 40.95 77.65
CA LEU A 95 -39.92 40.28 77.77
C LEU A 95 -40.06 38.80 78.17
N ARG A 96 -41.07 38.43 78.97
CA ARG A 96 -41.39 37.02 79.29
C ARG A 96 -41.84 36.27 78.03
N GLU A 97 -42.71 36.88 77.23
CA GLU A 97 -43.18 36.29 75.96
C GLU A 97 -42.05 36.21 74.92
N GLU A 98 -41.25 37.26 74.78
CA GLU A 98 -40.06 37.26 73.92
C GLU A 98 -39.04 36.19 74.38
N ASN A 99 -38.83 36.00 75.68
CA ASN A 99 -37.97 34.95 76.22
C ASN A 99 -38.56 33.54 75.95
N ARG A 100 -39.88 33.37 76.00
CA ARG A 100 -40.58 32.14 75.62
C ARG A 100 -40.38 31.83 74.13
N LEU A 101 -40.57 32.83 73.26
CA LEU A 101 -40.38 32.69 71.82
C LEU A 101 -38.92 32.44 71.44
N LEU A 102 -37.97 33.07 72.13
CA LEU A 102 -36.53 32.80 71.95
C LEU A 102 -36.18 31.37 72.34
N LYS A 103 -36.70 30.86 73.47
CA LYS A 103 -36.54 29.44 73.85
C LYS A 103 -37.09 28.49 72.78
N GLN A 104 -38.29 28.75 72.25
CA GLN A 104 -38.88 27.97 71.16
C GLN A 104 -38.03 28.01 69.87
N LYS A 105 -37.44 29.16 69.54
CA LYS A 105 -36.52 29.30 68.39
C LYS A 105 -35.22 28.54 68.62
N VAL A 106 -34.65 28.57 69.83
CA VAL A 106 -33.46 27.80 70.19
C VAL A 106 -33.73 26.31 70.04
N THR A 107 -34.80 25.77 70.63
CA THR A 107 -35.15 24.35 70.47
C THR A 107 -35.39 23.95 69.01
N HIS A 108 -35.98 24.84 68.21
CA HIS A 108 -36.17 24.60 66.77
C HIS A 108 -34.85 24.54 65.99
N VAL A 109 -33.89 25.41 66.31
CA VAL A 109 -32.54 25.39 65.71
C VAL A 109 -31.74 24.18 66.17
N GLU A 110 -31.87 23.78 67.44
CA GLU A 110 -31.28 22.55 67.98
C GLU A 110 -31.82 21.29 67.26
N ASP A 111 -33.15 21.21 67.03
CA ASP A 111 -33.78 20.15 66.24
C ASP A 111 -33.28 20.11 64.78
N LEU A 112 -33.10 21.28 64.15
CA LEU A 112 -32.56 21.37 62.79
C LEU A 112 -31.08 20.96 62.74
N ASN A 113 -30.28 21.38 63.72
CA ASN A 113 -28.87 21.00 63.85
C ASN A 113 -28.74 19.48 64.06
N ALA A 114 -29.55 18.89 64.95
CA ALA A 114 -29.58 17.45 65.18
C ALA A 114 -30.00 16.64 63.93
N LYS A 115 -30.88 17.19 63.07
CA LYS A 115 -31.21 16.59 61.76
C LYS A 115 -30.05 16.73 60.77
N TRP A 116 -29.41 17.89 60.71
CA TRP A 116 -28.27 18.14 59.82
C TRP A 116 -27.08 17.24 60.17
N GLN A 117 -26.75 17.09 61.45
CA GLN A 117 -25.68 16.19 61.92
C GLN A 117 -25.93 14.72 61.52
N ARG A 118 -27.18 14.23 61.60
CA ARG A 118 -27.53 12.87 61.13
C ARG A 118 -27.36 12.73 59.61
N TYR A 119 -27.74 13.75 58.84
CA TYR A 119 -27.53 13.77 57.40
C TYR A 119 -26.04 13.78 57.03
N ASP A 120 -25.24 14.61 57.71
CA ASP A 120 -23.79 14.71 57.48
C ASP A 120 -23.07 13.39 57.82
N ALA A 121 -23.41 12.77 58.96
CA ALA A 121 -22.91 11.45 59.32
C ALA A 121 -23.30 10.35 58.30
N SER A 122 -24.55 10.34 57.85
CA SER A 122 -25.03 9.38 56.83
C SER A 122 -24.39 9.60 55.46
N ARG A 123 -24.17 10.87 55.06
CA ARG A 123 -23.42 11.21 53.85
C ARG A 123 -21.99 10.67 53.95
N ASP A 124 -21.33 10.86 55.09
CA ASP A 124 -19.95 10.39 55.27
C ASP A 124 -19.86 8.86 55.34
N GLU A 125 -20.86 8.17 55.88
CA GLU A 125 -20.97 6.70 55.77
C GLU A 125 -21.13 6.26 54.31
N TYR A 126 -22.00 6.91 53.54
CA TYR A 126 -22.18 6.63 52.12
C TYR A 126 -20.89 6.88 51.30
N VAL A 127 -20.22 8.00 51.56
CA VAL A 127 -18.93 8.34 50.93
C VAL A 127 -17.84 7.33 51.32
N ARG A 128 -17.75 6.90 52.59
CA ARG A 128 -16.85 5.81 53.00
C ARG A 128 -17.18 4.50 52.29
N GLY A 129 -18.46 4.16 52.13
CA GLY A 129 -18.91 3.00 51.37
C GLY A 129 -18.47 3.03 49.91
N LEU A 130 -18.62 4.17 49.22
CA LEU A 130 -18.14 4.35 47.85
C LEU A 130 -16.62 4.24 47.75
N HIS A 131 -15.86 4.81 48.69
CA HIS A 131 -14.40 4.67 48.73
C HIS A 131 -13.99 3.20 48.92
N ALA A 132 -14.66 2.46 49.80
CA ALA A 132 -14.40 1.03 49.99
C ALA A 132 -14.74 0.19 48.74
N GLN A 133 -15.82 0.51 48.01
CA GLN A 133 -16.15 -0.14 46.73
C GLN A 133 -15.12 0.17 45.65
N LEU A 134 -14.70 1.43 45.51
CA LEU A 134 -13.65 1.83 44.57
C LEU A 134 -12.31 1.19 44.92
N GLN A 135 -11.95 1.11 46.20
CA GLN A 135 -10.77 0.38 46.68
C GLN A 135 -10.88 -1.13 46.46
N GLY A 136 -12.06 -1.74 46.57
CA GLY A 136 -12.27 -3.15 46.21
C GLY A 136 -12.09 -3.43 44.72
N LEU A 137 -12.38 -2.45 43.86
CA LEU A 137 -12.15 -2.51 42.40
C LEU A 137 -10.72 -2.11 41.98
N GLN A 138 -10.02 -1.32 42.80
CA GLN A 138 -8.65 -0.85 42.58
C GLN A 138 -7.60 -1.60 43.40
N ALA A 139 -8.02 -2.56 44.25
CA ALA A 139 -7.11 -3.36 45.04
C ALA A 139 -6.07 -4.00 44.11
N PRO A 140 -4.76 -3.86 44.38
CA PRO A 140 -3.74 -4.47 43.55
C PRO A 140 -4.02 -5.97 43.43
N HIS A 141 -4.31 -6.43 42.21
CA HIS A 141 -4.43 -7.86 41.93
C HIS A 141 -3.13 -8.53 42.38
N GLU A 142 -3.22 -9.49 43.31
CA GLU A 142 -2.05 -10.26 43.72
C GLU A 142 -1.50 -11.07 42.53
N PRO A 143 -0.17 -11.33 42.48
CA PRO A 143 0.53 -11.53 41.20
C PRO A 143 0.34 -12.89 40.51
N GLU A 144 -0.57 -13.75 40.99
CA GLU A 144 -0.55 -15.18 40.68
C GLU A 144 -1.61 -15.67 39.69
N THR A 145 -2.68 -14.91 39.43
CA THR A 145 -3.69 -15.28 38.41
C THR A 145 -3.91 -14.13 37.43
N PRO A 146 -3.55 -14.29 36.13
CA PRO A 146 -3.74 -13.23 35.14
C PRO A 146 -5.23 -12.96 34.96
N SER A 147 -5.67 -11.73 35.27
CA SER A 147 -7.08 -11.37 35.23
C SER A 147 -7.65 -11.53 33.81
N PRO A 148 -8.97 -11.79 33.64
CA PRO A 148 -9.58 -11.90 32.31
C PRO A 148 -9.20 -10.80 31.29
N PRO A 149 -9.11 -9.49 31.64
CA PRO A 149 -8.62 -8.47 30.71
C PRO A 149 -7.14 -8.60 30.34
N GLU A 150 -6.30 -9.23 31.16
CA GLU A 150 -4.89 -9.50 30.85
C GLU A 150 -4.71 -10.66 29.89
N LEU A 151 -5.51 -11.72 30.05
CA LEU A 151 -5.57 -12.81 29.08
C LEU A 151 -6.01 -12.30 27.71
N MET A 152 -7.03 -11.43 27.67
CA MET A 152 -7.46 -10.78 26.43
C MET A 152 -6.36 -9.87 25.84
N ARG A 153 -5.63 -9.10 26.66
CA ARG A 153 -4.47 -8.31 26.17
C ARG A 153 -3.37 -9.20 25.59
N LYS A 154 -3.02 -10.30 26.25
CA LYS A 154 -2.02 -11.28 25.76
C LYS A 154 -2.46 -11.92 24.44
N GLU A 155 -3.74 -12.24 24.31
CA GLU A 155 -4.30 -12.79 23.07
C GLU A 155 -4.29 -11.78 21.92
N ILE A 156 -4.69 -10.53 22.17
CA ILE A 156 -4.57 -9.44 21.18
C ILE A 156 -3.13 -9.26 20.74
N SER A 157 -2.16 -9.25 21.66
CA SER A 157 -0.73 -9.18 21.32
C SER A 157 -0.26 -10.37 20.48
N ARG A 158 -0.75 -11.59 20.77
CA ARG A 158 -0.45 -12.80 19.99
C ARG A 158 -0.99 -12.71 18.56
N LEU A 159 -2.25 -12.31 18.41
CA LEU A 159 -2.91 -12.16 17.11
C LEU A 159 -2.29 -11.02 16.30
N ASN A 160 -1.92 -9.90 16.92
CA ASN A 160 -1.24 -8.80 16.25
C ASN A 160 0.13 -9.25 15.69
N ARG A 161 0.94 -9.98 16.47
CA ARG A 161 2.20 -10.55 15.98
C ARG A 161 1.98 -11.50 14.80
N GLN A 162 0.98 -12.40 14.88
CA GLN A 162 0.66 -13.32 13.79
C GLN A 162 0.16 -12.61 12.53
N LEU A 163 -0.58 -11.51 12.69
CA LEU A 163 -1.03 -10.67 11.57
C LEU A 163 0.15 -9.93 10.93
N GLU A 164 1.07 -9.40 11.72
CA GLU A 164 2.29 -8.73 11.24
C GLU A 164 3.21 -9.72 10.49
N GLU A 165 3.41 -10.93 11.04
CA GLU A 165 4.08 -12.05 10.35
C GLU A 165 3.42 -12.37 9.01
N LYS A 166 2.09 -12.53 8.97
CA LYS A 166 1.35 -12.81 7.72
C LYS A 166 1.39 -11.65 6.72
N ILE A 167 1.45 -10.40 7.18
CA ILE A 167 1.64 -9.22 6.33
C ILE A 167 3.03 -9.24 5.70
N ASN A 168 4.06 -9.60 6.47
CA ASN A 168 5.44 -9.71 6.01
C ASN A 168 5.61 -10.86 5.00
N ASP A 169 5.11 -12.07 5.30
CA ASP A 169 5.06 -13.20 4.35
C ASP A 169 4.42 -12.76 3.01
N CYS A 170 3.30 -12.04 3.11
CA CYS A 170 2.57 -11.54 1.94
C CYS A 170 3.29 -10.41 1.20
N ALA A 171 4.20 -9.68 1.86
CA ALA A 171 5.04 -8.66 1.24
C ALA A 171 6.20 -9.29 0.48
N GLU A 172 6.85 -10.30 1.06
CA GLU A 172 7.92 -11.08 0.44
C GLU A 172 7.44 -11.76 -0.86
N VAL A 173 6.34 -12.52 -0.81
CA VAL A 173 5.76 -13.18 -1.99
C VAL A 173 5.36 -12.16 -3.08
N LYS A 174 4.88 -10.97 -2.71
CA LYS A 174 4.59 -9.90 -3.68
C LYS A 174 5.86 -9.35 -4.32
N GLN A 175 6.95 -9.23 -3.57
CA GLN A 175 8.24 -8.79 -4.08
C GLN A 175 8.86 -9.82 -5.03
N GLU A 176 8.80 -11.10 -4.68
CA GLU A 176 9.22 -12.22 -5.54
C GLU A 176 8.42 -12.26 -6.84
N LEU A 177 7.08 -12.17 -6.77
CA LEU A 177 6.22 -12.11 -7.94
C LEU A 177 6.53 -10.89 -8.83
N ALA A 178 6.86 -9.74 -8.24
CA ALA A 178 7.29 -8.56 -8.98
C ALA A 178 8.69 -8.72 -9.60
N ALA A 179 9.60 -9.48 -8.99
CA ALA A 179 10.88 -9.83 -9.58
C ALA A 179 10.71 -10.81 -10.75
N ALA A 180 9.94 -11.88 -10.57
CA ALA A 180 9.63 -12.87 -11.61
C ALA A 180 8.94 -12.24 -12.83
N ARG A 181 8.02 -11.28 -12.62
CA ARG A 181 7.42 -10.50 -13.71
C ARG A 181 8.47 -9.71 -14.49
N ARG A 182 9.39 -9.00 -13.83
CA ARG A 182 10.48 -8.27 -14.52
C ARG A 182 11.38 -9.20 -15.33
N VAL A 183 11.74 -10.37 -14.79
CA VAL A 183 12.54 -11.38 -15.51
C VAL A 183 11.81 -11.88 -16.75
N ARG A 184 10.51 -12.21 -16.63
CA ARG A 184 9.67 -12.60 -17.77
C ARG A 184 9.57 -11.49 -18.81
N ASP A 185 9.33 -10.26 -18.39
CA ASP A 185 9.12 -9.14 -19.30
C ASP A 185 10.42 -8.82 -20.07
N ALA A 186 11.58 -8.86 -19.41
CA ALA A 186 12.89 -8.76 -20.07
C ALA A 186 13.20 -9.96 -21.00
N ALA A 187 12.69 -11.15 -20.69
CA ALA A 187 12.80 -12.30 -21.59
C ALA A 187 11.93 -12.14 -22.85
N LEU A 188 10.73 -11.55 -22.72
CA LEU A 188 9.87 -11.22 -23.87
C LEU A 188 10.51 -10.13 -24.76
N GLU A 189 11.10 -9.09 -24.17
CA GLU A 189 11.89 -8.09 -24.90
C GLU A 189 13.04 -8.74 -25.67
N ARG A 190 13.77 -9.68 -25.05
CA ARG A 190 14.84 -10.44 -25.72
C ARG A 190 14.32 -11.27 -26.89
N VAL A 191 13.16 -11.92 -26.76
CA VAL A 191 12.52 -12.68 -27.85
C VAL A 191 12.17 -11.75 -29.01
N GLN A 192 11.53 -10.61 -28.74
CA GLN A 192 11.19 -9.62 -29.77
C GLN A 192 12.43 -9.11 -30.51
N MET A 193 13.54 -8.84 -29.80
CA MET A 193 14.80 -8.44 -30.42
C MET A 193 15.39 -9.54 -31.33
N LEU A 194 15.26 -10.81 -30.95
CA LEU A 194 15.69 -11.94 -31.78
C LEU A 194 14.78 -12.13 -33.01
N GLU A 195 13.47 -11.92 -32.87
CA GLU A 195 12.52 -11.92 -34.00
C GLU A 195 12.88 -10.83 -35.03
N GLN A 196 13.19 -9.61 -34.57
CA GLN A 196 13.65 -8.54 -35.46
C GLN A 196 15.00 -8.87 -36.12
N GLN A 197 15.93 -9.51 -35.39
CA GLN A 197 17.20 -9.95 -35.96
C GLN A 197 17.00 -11.03 -37.05
N ILE A 198 16.09 -11.98 -36.84
CA ILE A 198 15.74 -13.00 -37.84
C ILE A 198 15.12 -12.35 -39.08
N LEU A 199 14.24 -11.35 -38.91
CA LEU A 199 13.67 -10.60 -40.03
C LEU A 199 14.75 -9.85 -40.83
N ALA A 200 15.63 -9.11 -40.15
CA ALA A 200 16.73 -8.40 -40.80
C ALA A 200 17.65 -9.34 -41.60
N TYR A 201 18.11 -10.45 -40.99
CA TYR A 201 18.94 -11.43 -41.70
C TYR A 201 18.21 -12.08 -42.87
N LYS A 202 16.91 -12.38 -42.75
CA LYS A 202 16.10 -12.91 -43.85
C LYS A 202 16.05 -11.91 -45.02
N ASP A 203 15.88 -10.61 -44.73
CA ASP A 203 15.85 -9.55 -45.73
C ASP A 203 17.24 -9.36 -46.38
N ASP A 204 18.32 -9.41 -45.60
CA ASP A 204 19.71 -9.43 -46.10
C ASP A 204 19.94 -10.61 -47.07
N PHE A 205 19.54 -11.84 -46.68
CA PHE A 205 19.64 -13.04 -47.52
C PHE A 205 18.79 -12.95 -48.80
N THR A 206 17.67 -12.21 -48.81
CA THR A 206 16.91 -11.98 -50.04
C THR A 206 17.57 -10.95 -50.94
N SER A 207 18.16 -9.90 -50.36
CA SER A 207 18.87 -8.85 -51.09
C SER A 207 20.13 -9.39 -51.77
N GLU A 208 20.97 -10.09 -51.01
CA GLU A 208 22.20 -10.77 -51.44
C GLU A 208 21.95 -11.87 -52.50
N ARG A 209 20.75 -12.47 -52.51
CA ARG A 209 20.30 -13.38 -53.59
C ARG A 209 19.91 -12.60 -54.84
N ALA A 210 19.14 -11.54 -54.71
CA ALA A 210 18.75 -10.70 -55.84
C ALA A 210 19.98 -10.02 -56.49
N ASP A 211 21.03 -9.69 -55.71
CA ASP A 211 22.32 -9.23 -56.25
C ASP A 211 23.08 -10.33 -57.00
N ARG A 212 23.06 -11.59 -56.52
CA ARG A 212 23.61 -12.72 -57.27
C ARG A 212 22.86 -12.95 -58.59
N GLU A 213 21.53 -12.90 -58.58
CA GLU A 213 20.70 -13.05 -59.78
C GLU A 213 21.01 -11.92 -60.79
N ARG A 214 21.09 -10.66 -60.33
CA ARG A 214 21.55 -9.53 -61.17
C ARG A 214 22.95 -9.76 -61.76
N ALA A 215 23.89 -10.26 -60.96
CA ALA A 215 25.24 -10.55 -61.42
C ALA A 215 25.28 -11.71 -62.43
N GLN A 216 24.44 -12.75 -62.25
CA GLN A 216 24.29 -13.86 -63.18
C GLN A 216 23.73 -13.40 -64.54
N SER A 217 22.61 -12.67 -64.56
CA SER A 217 22.09 -12.11 -65.81
C SER A 217 23.10 -11.20 -66.51
N ARG A 218 23.91 -10.45 -65.75
CA ARG A 218 24.98 -9.63 -66.35
C ARG A 218 26.13 -10.46 -66.93
N ILE A 219 26.42 -11.64 -66.37
CA ILE A 219 27.38 -12.59 -66.95
C ILE A 219 26.82 -13.15 -68.25
N GLU A 220 25.56 -13.61 -68.26
CA GLU A 220 24.85 -14.12 -69.44
C GLU A 220 24.84 -13.08 -70.59
N GLU A 221 24.46 -11.83 -70.31
CA GLU A 221 24.54 -10.71 -71.27
C GLU A 221 25.94 -10.50 -71.86
N LEU A 222 26.99 -10.67 -71.05
CA LEU A 222 28.39 -10.51 -71.48
C LEU A 222 28.88 -11.72 -72.28
N GLU A 223 28.44 -12.92 -71.94
CA GLU A 223 28.71 -14.16 -72.70
C GLU A 223 28.03 -14.11 -74.08
N GLU A 224 26.78 -13.65 -74.18
CA GLU A 224 26.10 -13.40 -75.45
C GLU A 224 26.84 -12.35 -76.29
N GLN A 225 27.27 -11.24 -75.67
CA GLN A 225 28.07 -10.22 -76.36
C GLN A 225 29.39 -10.80 -76.88
N LEU A 226 30.12 -11.57 -76.06
CA LEU A 226 31.34 -12.25 -76.48
C LEU A 226 31.08 -13.22 -77.63
N ALA A 227 30.05 -14.05 -77.55
CA ALA A 227 29.66 -14.99 -78.62
C ALA A 227 29.29 -14.26 -79.93
N SER A 228 28.61 -13.10 -79.85
CA SER A 228 28.29 -12.29 -81.04
C SER A 228 29.53 -11.63 -81.68
N LEU A 229 30.54 -11.29 -80.87
CA LEU A 229 31.78 -10.67 -81.31
C LEU A 229 32.84 -11.69 -81.76
N GLN A 230 32.78 -12.93 -81.27
CA GLN A 230 33.76 -13.98 -81.52
C GLN A 230 33.94 -14.32 -83.02
N PRO A 231 32.88 -14.47 -83.85
CA PRO A 231 33.05 -14.59 -85.30
C PRO A 231 33.76 -13.37 -85.90
N ARG A 232 33.36 -12.17 -85.49
CA ARG A 232 33.92 -10.91 -85.99
C ARG A 232 35.38 -10.68 -85.57
N ALA A 233 35.85 -11.41 -84.56
CA ALA A 233 37.25 -11.50 -84.17
C ALA A 233 37.99 -12.58 -84.98
N SER A 234 37.44 -13.79 -85.17
CA SER A 234 38.08 -14.86 -85.94
C SER A 234 38.30 -14.45 -87.41
N TRP A 235 37.29 -13.86 -88.06
CA TRP A 235 37.41 -13.28 -89.41
C TRP A 235 38.55 -12.24 -89.54
N ARG A 236 38.93 -11.59 -88.43
CA ARG A 236 40.01 -10.59 -88.40
C ARG A 236 41.39 -11.19 -88.06
N GLN A 237 41.42 -12.39 -87.48
CA GLN A 237 42.63 -13.19 -87.26
C GLN A 237 42.99 -13.99 -88.51
N ASP A 238 42.04 -14.73 -89.10
CA ASP A 238 42.25 -15.52 -90.33
C ASP A 238 42.72 -14.64 -91.50
N SER A 239 42.19 -13.42 -91.61
CA SER A 239 42.62 -12.43 -92.60
C SER A 239 44.02 -11.84 -92.35
N ARG A 240 44.73 -12.23 -91.28
CA ARG A 240 46.11 -11.82 -90.96
C ARG A 240 47.14 -12.97 -91.00
N GLU A 241 46.74 -14.21 -91.24
CA GLU A 241 47.69 -15.33 -91.33
C GLU A 241 48.42 -15.40 -92.70
N THR A 242 48.00 -14.63 -93.69
CA THR A 242 48.79 -14.37 -94.92
C THR A 242 49.66 -13.13 -94.75
N GLY A 243 50.76 -13.24 -93.98
CA GLY A 243 51.64 -12.11 -93.72
C GLY A 243 52.78 -12.39 -92.74
N SER A 244 53.72 -13.25 -93.12
CA SER A 244 54.94 -13.47 -92.33
C SER A 244 55.80 -12.20 -92.25
N CYS A 245 56.19 -11.79 -91.04
CA CYS A 245 57.29 -10.85 -90.86
C CYS A 245 58.02 -11.07 -89.53
N TRP A 246 59.20 -11.68 -89.61
CA TRP A 246 60.15 -11.83 -88.51
C TRP A 246 60.88 -10.50 -88.25
N ILE A 247 60.75 -9.88 -87.07
CA ILE A 247 61.80 -8.98 -86.53
C ILE A 247 61.99 -9.16 -85.02
N HIS A 248 63.25 -9.48 -84.70
CA HIS A 248 64.05 -9.45 -83.48
C HIS A 248 63.57 -8.87 -82.13
N ALA A 249 64.15 -9.49 -81.10
CA ALA A 249 64.26 -9.07 -79.71
C ALA A 249 64.59 -7.58 -79.48
N GLY A 250 64.02 -7.03 -78.41
CA GLY A 250 64.24 -5.64 -77.97
C GLY A 250 63.98 -5.45 -76.48
N SER A 251 64.75 -6.13 -75.62
CA SER A 251 64.72 -5.89 -74.17
C SER A 251 65.19 -4.45 -73.84
N LYS A 252 64.31 -3.63 -73.25
CA LYS A 252 64.66 -2.43 -72.49
C LYS A 252 63.50 -1.92 -71.63
N THR A 253 63.71 -1.96 -70.33
CA THR A 253 62.94 -1.18 -69.33
C THR A 253 63.21 0.32 -69.47
N PRO A 254 62.24 1.17 -69.12
CA PRO A 254 62.53 2.43 -68.44
C PRO A 254 61.95 2.48 -67.01
N ARG A 255 62.64 3.23 -66.14
CA ARG A 255 62.37 3.43 -64.71
C ARG A 255 61.41 4.61 -64.44
N ARG A 256 60.60 4.49 -63.38
CA ARG A 256 60.15 5.56 -62.44
C ARG A 256 59.30 6.70 -63.06
N LEU A 257 58.52 7.52 -62.34
CA LEU A 257 58.34 7.84 -60.90
C LEU A 257 56.82 7.70 -60.57
N ASP A 258 56.32 7.30 -59.40
CA ASP A 258 56.52 7.74 -57.99
C ASP A 258 55.85 9.08 -57.61
N ALA A 259 55.29 9.15 -56.39
CA ALA A 259 54.23 10.02 -55.82
C ALA A 259 52.79 9.57 -56.16
N GLY A 260 51.94 9.11 -55.24
CA GLY A 260 51.80 9.34 -53.80
C GLY A 260 50.45 10.04 -53.54
N ALA A 261 49.59 9.66 -52.60
CA ALA A 261 49.54 8.54 -51.65
C ALA A 261 48.02 8.19 -51.45
N LEU A 262 47.46 7.58 -50.38
CA LEU A 262 47.94 7.21 -49.05
C LEU A 262 46.96 6.16 -48.46
N GLU A 263 47.42 5.01 -47.97
CA GLU A 263 46.60 4.09 -47.16
C GLU A 263 47.29 3.70 -45.84
N LEU A 264 46.54 3.85 -44.73
CA LEU A 264 46.80 3.19 -43.45
C LEU A 264 45.75 2.09 -43.25
N ALA A 265 46.18 0.84 -43.07
CA ALA A 265 45.70 0.00 -41.97
C ALA A 265 46.61 -1.22 -41.77
N ALA A 266 46.83 -1.57 -40.50
CA ALA A 266 47.76 -2.62 -40.06
C ALA A 266 47.06 -3.99 -39.87
N PRO A 267 47.82 -5.09 -39.68
CA PRO A 267 47.37 -6.42 -40.11
C PRO A 267 46.90 -7.36 -38.98
N GLY A 268 46.45 -8.55 -39.38
CA GLY A 268 46.00 -9.61 -38.46
C GLY A 268 47.12 -10.21 -37.58
N GLY A 269 46.72 -10.69 -36.40
CA GLY A 269 47.62 -11.33 -35.44
C GLY A 269 47.61 -12.86 -35.50
N ARG A 270 48.80 -13.46 -35.65
CA ARG A 270 49.10 -14.80 -35.08
C ARG A 270 50.17 -14.64 -34.00
N ARG A 271 49.95 -15.25 -32.84
CA ARG A 271 50.96 -15.42 -31.77
C ARG A 271 51.96 -16.53 -32.12
N PRO A 272 53.16 -16.48 -31.54
CA PRO A 272 53.86 -17.68 -31.10
C PRO A 272 54.37 -17.60 -29.63
N GLY A 273 54.50 -18.77 -28.99
CA GLY A 273 55.18 -18.98 -27.69
C GLY A 273 54.35 -18.72 -26.43
N THR A 274 54.57 -19.37 -25.28
CA THR A 274 55.41 -20.56 -24.98
C THR A 274 54.87 -21.20 -23.68
N GLY A 275 54.83 -22.53 -23.57
CA GLY A 275 54.37 -23.20 -22.34
C GLY A 275 54.54 -24.71 -22.38
N SER A 276 55.53 -25.23 -21.68
CA SER A 276 55.85 -26.67 -21.64
C SER A 276 55.15 -27.38 -20.50
N GLN A 277 54.55 -28.54 -20.76
CA GLN A 277 54.82 -29.76 -19.99
C GLN A 277 54.36 -31.02 -20.75
N ARG A 278 54.80 -32.20 -20.29
CA ARG A 278 55.02 -33.41 -21.11
C ARG A 278 54.35 -34.64 -20.47
N ARG A 279 54.05 -35.65 -21.29
CA ARG A 279 53.53 -37.01 -20.93
C ARG A 279 52.01 -37.03 -20.63
N GLY A 280 51.24 -38.04 -21.07
CA GLY A 280 51.58 -39.15 -21.97
C GLY A 280 50.38 -40.06 -22.26
N LEU A 281 50.45 -40.85 -23.33
CA LEU A 281 49.57 -42.00 -23.61
C LEU A 281 50.35 -43.30 -23.29
N PRO A 282 49.65 -44.43 -23.04
CA PRO A 282 49.46 -45.36 -24.16
C PRO A 282 48.12 -46.14 -24.18
N ALA A 283 47.78 -46.62 -25.39
CA ALA A 283 47.07 -47.88 -25.72
C ALA A 283 45.67 -48.15 -25.11
N GLU A 284 44.55 -48.23 -25.86
CA GLU A 284 44.17 -49.07 -27.03
C GLU A 284 43.13 -50.12 -26.59
N HIS A 285 42.35 -50.66 -27.55
CA HIS A 285 41.19 -51.56 -27.39
C HIS A 285 39.88 -50.86 -26.95
N GLY A 286 38.83 -50.80 -27.77
CA GLY A 286 38.75 -51.21 -29.18
C GLY A 286 37.36 -50.89 -29.76
N HIS A 287 37.31 -50.51 -31.03
CA HIS A 287 36.05 -50.38 -31.77
C HIS A 287 35.69 -51.72 -32.42
N PRO A 288 34.44 -52.14 -32.27
CA PRO A 288 33.70 -52.67 -33.41
C PRO A 288 32.34 -51.98 -33.56
N GLY A 289 31.83 -51.94 -34.80
CA GLY A 289 30.41 -51.69 -35.06
C GLY A 289 30.01 -50.23 -35.24
N ALA A 290 30.41 -49.63 -36.35
CA ALA A 290 29.63 -48.53 -36.93
C ALA A 290 28.30 -49.10 -37.49
N ASN A 291 27.28 -49.16 -36.65
CA ASN A 291 25.90 -49.33 -37.07
C ASN A 291 25.09 -48.13 -36.57
N GLN A 292 24.68 -47.28 -37.51
CA GLN A 292 23.51 -46.39 -37.44
C GLN A 292 23.16 -45.85 -36.03
N ARG A 293 23.88 -44.82 -35.56
CA ARG A 293 23.24 -43.84 -34.67
C ARG A 293 22.29 -43.01 -35.52
N GLY A 294 21.00 -43.28 -35.40
CA GLY A 294 19.97 -42.45 -36.02
C GLY A 294 20.06 -41.03 -35.46
N GLN A 295 19.83 -40.03 -36.31
CA GLN A 295 19.51 -38.68 -35.83
C GLN A 295 18.03 -38.67 -35.42
N GLY A 296 17.70 -39.36 -34.31
CA GLY A 296 16.31 -39.63 -33.93
C GLY A 296 16.12 -40.77 -32.93
N ASP A 297 16.98 -40.84 -31.90
CA ASP A 297 16.88 -41.82 -30.81
C ASP A 297 16.58 -41.10 -29.49
N LEU A 298 15.33 -41.20 -29.03
CA LEU A 298 14.87 -40.70 -27.73
C LEU A 298 15.41 -41.60 -26.60
N GLN A 299 15.71 -41.03 -25.43
CA GLN A 299 16.31 -41.76 -24.32
C GLN A 299 15.52 -41.59 -23.02
N CYS A 300 15.34 -42.69 -22.28
CA CYS A 300 14.79 -42.64 -20.92
C CYS A 300 15.79 -41.96 -19.97
N PRO A 301 15.42 -40.88 -19.26
CA PRO A 301 16.33 -40.15 -18.39
C PRO A 301 16.76 -40.90 -17.12
N HIS A 302 16.13 -42.04 -16.81
CA HIS A 302 16.39 -42.82 -15.59
C HIS A 302 17.32 -44.02 -15.82
N CYS A 303 17.18 -44.74 -16.93
CA CYS A 303 17.98 -45.94 -17.25
C CYS A 303 18.84 -45.79 -18.52
N LEU A 304 18.72 -44.67 -19.24
CA LEU A 304 19.40 -44.40 -20.52
C LEU A 304 19.10 -45.41 -21.65
N GLN A 305 18.00 -46.16 -21.55
CA GLN A 305 17.51 -46.99 -22.65
C GLN A 305 17.07 -46.11 -23.82
N CYS A 306 17.55 -46.45 -25.02
CA CYS A 306 17.19 -45.78 -26.28
C CYS A 306 15.91 -46.36 -26.89
N PHE A 307 15.14 -45.49 -27.51
CA PHE A 307 13.92 -45.74 -28.28
C PHE A 307 14.03 -44.93 -29.57
N SER A 308 13.53 -45.42 -30.71
CA SER A 308 13.49 -44.60 -31.92
C SER A 308 12.43 -43.49 -31.81
N ASP A 309 12.52 -42.45 -32.65
CA ASP A 309 11.50 -41.39 -32.72
C ASP A 309 10.07 -41.93 -32.97
N GLU A 310 9.92 -43.09 -33.64
CA GLU A 310 8.63 -43.76 -33.86
C GLU A 310 8.08 -44.47 -32.60
N GLN A 311 8.90 -44.66 -31.56
CA GLN A 311 8.57 -45.39 -30.32
C GLN A 311 8.22 -44.46 -29.14
N GLY A 312 7.84 -43.21 -29.40
CA GLY A 312 7.55 -42.21 -28.36
C GLY A 312 6.54 -42.68 -27.30
N ASP A 313 5.46 -43.34 -27.69
CA ASP A 313 4.45 -43.87 -26.76
C ASP A 313 4.97 -45.02 -25.88
N GLU A 314 5.95 -45.77 -26.36
CA GLU A 314 6.61 -46.85 -25.62
C GLU A 314 7.61 -46.29 -24.61
N LEU A 315 8.34 -45.23 -25.00
CA LEU A 315 9.18 -44.45 -24.09
C LEU A 315 8.35 -43.86 -22.93
N PHE A 316 7.19 -43.23 -23.19
CA PHE A 316 6.37 -42.65 -22.12
C PHE A 316 5.85 -43.71 -21.14
N ARG A 317 5.44 -44.88 -21.64
CA ARG A 317 5.04 -46.02 -20.80
C ARG A 317 6.21 -46.53 -19.96
N HIS A 318 7.37 -46.72 -20.59
CA HIS A 318 8.59 -47.13 -19.92
C HIS A 318 9.05 -46.13 -18.86
N VAL A 319 8.97 -44.81 -19.10
CA VAL A 319 9.31 -43.80 -18.10
C VAL A 319 8.38 -43.88 -16.88
N ALA A 320 7.09 -44.17 -17.06
CA ALA A 320 6.15 -44.34 -15.94
C ALA A 320 6.43 -45.60 -15.09
N GLU A 321 7.00 -46.64 -15.69
CA GLU A 321 7.42 -47.87 -15.01
C GLU A 321 8.82 -47.75 -14.39
N CYS A 322 9.76 -47.05 -15.06
CA CYS A 322 11.15 -46.86 -14.62
C CYS A 322 11.31 -45.81 -13.50
N CYS A 323 10.24 -45.10 -13.13
CA CYS A 323 10.21 -44.16 -12.00
C CYS A 323 9.80 -44.80 -10.65
N GLN A 324 9.58 -46.12 -10.61
CA GLN A 324 9.18 -46.88 -9.40
C GLN A 324 10.37 -47.64 -8.81
#